data_AF-A0A7C4T631-F1
#
_entry.id   AF-A0A7C4T631-F1
#
_cell.length_a   1.000
_cell.length_b   1.000
_cell.length_c   1.000
_cell.angle_alpha   90.00
_cell.angle_beta   90.00
_cell.angle_gamma   90.00
#
_symmetry.space_group_name_H-M   'P 1'
#
loop_
_entity.id
_entity.type
_entity.pdbx_description
1 polymer ?
#
loop_
_entity_poly.entity_id
_entity_poly.type
_entity_poly.pdbx_seq_one_letter_code
_entity_poly.pdbx_strand_id
1 'polypeptide(L)'
;MEDLDGFAAAHPEFCDPSQIRVPGLGALPSLEGARRFDLTADALASFRVESPKDPNTLPAMLKLGPEAIAFYVSFRLAPERWGVYIREAGLRALQEEYHRILWRDLGKYADRDVGEAVERVEHTLVLDYLLGHAKVHFVVDRAAARLEMQGGAPRYAPYQAAWYAAPPKPVMAPEDIVNLEEALANLEAFRQYLNPAYGDSVSRVVEGRLEERNVNEWKAFFVGGRFAVEMANVFSRQPPGWKDFSKFLNRRTSVGSTNYVRIQYSYNPELLERGQRELSRRVAGQDTITEATPNLFKEPTTDLPNLYLL
;
A
#
# COMPACT_ATOMS: atom_id res chain seq x y z
N MET A 1 6.36 3.12 23.73
CA MET A 1 5.94 3.62 22.42
C MET A 1 6.50 5.03 22.30
N GLU A 2 7.13 5.37 21.18
CA GLU A 2 7.59 6.75 20.95
C GLU A 2 6.38 7.67 20.90
N ASP A 3 6.39 8.75 21.68
CA ASP A 3 5.32 9.74 21.70
C ASP A 3 5.50 10.70 20.53
N LEU A 4 4.73 10.47 19.46
CA LEU A 4 4.74 11.30 18.26
C LEU A 4 3.73 12.46 18.36
N ASP A 5 2.82 12.44 19.34
CA ASP A 5 1.80 13.48 19.52
C ASP A 5 2.48 14.80 19.93
N GLY A 6 3.53 14.72 20.74
CA GLY A 6 4.33 15.87 21.17
C GLY A 6 5.37 16.36 20.15
N PHE A 7 5.59 15.67 19.03
CA PHE A 7 6.71 15.97 18.13
C PHE A 7 6.62 17.39 17.54
N ALA A 8 5.45 17.78 17.03
CA ALA A 8 5.27 19.10 16.42
C ALA A 8 5.43 20.25 17.43
N ALA A 9 5.10 20.01 18.70
CA ALA A 9 5.30 20.98 19.77
C ALA A 9 6.77 21.08 20.19
N ALA A 10 7.50 19.95 20.22
CA ALA A 10 8.91 19.91 20.60
C ALA A 10 9.87 20.36 19.48
N HIS A 11 9.48 20.15 18.22
CA HIS A 11 10.31 20.38 17.03
C HIS A 11 9.54 21.13 15.92
N PRO A 12 9.03 22.34 16.18
CA PRO A 12 8.27 23.11 15.19
C PRO A 12 9.08 23.42 13.92
N GLU A 13 10.42 23.50 14.03
CA GLU A 13 11.34 23.71 12.92
C GLU A 13 11.32 22.60 11.86
N PHE A 14 10.86 21.39 12.22
CA PHE A 14 10.73 20.24 11.32
C PHE A 14 9.29 19.99 10.87
N CYS A 15 8.39 20.97 11.07
CA CYS A 15 6.95 20.82 10.88
C CYS A 15 6.32 21.87 9.95
N ASP A 16 7.12 22.63 9.19
CA ASP A 16 6.63 23.68 8.28
C ASP A 16 5.69 23.10 7.18
N PRO A 17 4.38 23.42 7.19
CA PRO A 17 3.43 22.90 6.21
C PRO A 17 3.72 23.33 4.77
N SER A 18 4.48 24.41 4.58
CA SER A 18 4.91 24.85 3.24
C SER A 18 6.03 24.00 2.65
N GLN A 19 6.73 23.22 3.50
CA GLN A 19 7.89 22.42 3.11
C GLN A 19 7.63 20.90 3.16
N ILE A 20 6.68 20.46 3.99
CA ILE A 20 6.34 19.05 4.16
C ILE A 20 5.12 18.70 3.31
N ARG A 21 5.21 17.57 2.60
CA ARG A 21 4.15 17.03 1.76
C ARG A 21 3.63 15.71 2.33
N VAL A 22 2.41 15.67 2.86
CA VAL A 22 1.74 14.38 3.09
C VAL A 22 0.25 14.53 2.84
N PRO A 23 -0.28 14.07 1.69
CA PRO A 23 0.24 13.82 0.35
C PRO A 23 -0.12 14.97 -0.61
N GLY A 24 0.50 16.13 -0.38
CA GLY A 24 0.32 17.35 -1.17
C GLY A 24 1.13 18.50 -0.57
N LEU A 25 1.58 19.46 -1.37
CA LEU A 25 2.20 20.68 -0.81
C LEU A 25 1.18 21.51 -0.08
N GLY A 26 1.59 22.07 1.06
CA GLY A 26 0.94 23.24 1.64
C GLY A 26 -0.41 22.99 2.31
N ALA A 27 -0.92 21.76 2.27
CA ALA A 27 -2.18 21.40 2.92
C ALA A 27 -2.30 19.88 3.15
N LEU A 28 -3.00 19.54 4.22
CA LEU A 28 -3.51 18.18 4.45
C LEU A 28 -4.51 17.79 3.35
N PRO A 29 -4.67 16.48 3.04
CA PRO A 29 -5.84 16.00 2.32
C PRO A 29 -7.12 16.54 2.92
N SER A 30 -8.11 16.77 2.06
CA SER A 30 -9.47 16.94 2.55
C SER A 30 -9.87 15.71 3.35
N LEU A 31 -10.25 15.91 4.61
CA LEU A 31 -10.82 14.88 5.48
C LEU A 31 -12.31 14.66 5.21
N GLU A 32 -12.90 15.41 4.28
CA GLU A 32 -14.31 15.27 3.90
C GLU A 32 -14.60 13.85 3.40
N GLY A 33 -15.61 13.20 4.00
CA GLY A 33 -15.97 11.81 3.70
C GLY A 33 -14.91 10.78 4.11
N ALA A 34 -13.85 11.17 4.82
CA ALA A 34 -12.82 10.27 5.33
C ALA A 34 -12.98 10.06 6.83
N ARG A 35 -12.85 8.81 7.28
CA ARG A 35 -12.78 8.47 8.71
C ARG A 35 -11.38 8.00 9.07
N ARG A 36 -10.94 8.31 10.29
CA ARG A 36 -9.72 7.70 10.85
C ARG A 36 -9.95 6.19 10.99
N PHE A 37 -9.00 5.40 10.52
CA PHE A 37 -9.05 3.96 10.64
C PHE A 37 -8.43 3.53 11.97
N ASP A 38 -9.25 2.94 12.84
CA ASP A 38 -8.82 2.41 14.13
C ASP A 38 -8.55 0.91 14.01
N LEU A 39 -7.37 0.50 14.49
CA LEU A 39 -6.88 -0.88 14.46
C LEU A 39 -7.16 -1.63 15.76
N THR A 40 -7.90 -1.04 16.70
CA THR A 40 -8.36 -1.75 17.91
C THR A 40 -9.28 -2.91 17.54
N ALA A 41 -9.21 -3.99 18.32
CA ALA A 41 -10.03 -5.19 18.06
C ALA A 41 -11.54 -4.88 17.99
N ASP A 42 -12.02 -3.95 18.84
CA ASP A 42 -13.42 -3.53 18.87
C ASP A 42 -13.82 -2.73 17.63
N ALA A 43 -12.95 -1.82 17.17
CA ALA A 43 -13.19 -1.05 15.95
C ALA A 43 -13.18 -1.95 14.71
N LEU A 44 -12.27 -2.92 14.67
CA LEU A 44 -12.19 -3.90 13.60
C LEU A 44 -13.44 -4.81 13.58
N ALA A 45 -13.85 -5.36 14.72
CA ALA A 45 -15.04 -6.23 14.79
C ALA A 45 -16.34 -5.53 14.33
N SER A 46 -16.43 -4.23 14.61
CA SER A 46 -17.60 -3.40 14.28
C SER A 46 -17.46 -2.66 12.94
N PHE A 47 -16.35 -2.80 12.22
CA PHE A 47 -16.09 -2.05 10.99
C PHE A 47 -17.10 -2.38 9.90
N ARG A 48 -17.91 -1.39 9.49
CA ARG A 48 -18.85 -1.50 8.37
C ARG A 48 -18.73 -0.28 7.47
N VAL A 49 -19.00 -0.46 6.18
CA VAL A 49 -18.99 0.60 5.16
C VAL A 49 -20.43 0.85 4.75
N GLU A 50 -21.01 1.97 5.17
CA GLU A 50 -22.41 2.31 4.87
C GLU A 50 -22.54 3.29 3.71
N SER A 51 -21.45 3.98 3.38
CA SER A 51 -21.40 4.94 2.29
C SER A 51 -21.64 4.27 0.93
N PRO A 52 -22.47 4.85 0.04
CA PRO A 52 -22.58 4.37 -1.34
C PRO A 52 -21.26 4.55 -2.07
N LYS A 53 -21.01 3.75 -3.10
CA LYS A 53 -19.78 3.86 -3.90
C LYS A 53 -19.66 5.22 -4.57
N ASP A 54 -18.44 5.75 -4.61
CA ASP A 54 -18.11 6.90 -5.45
C ASP A 54 -17.63 6.42 -6.82
N PRO A 55 -18.37 6.70 -7.93
CA PRO A 55 -17.96 6.29 -9.28
C PRO A 55 -16.66 6.93 -9.76
N ASN A 56 -16.21 8.03 -9.13
CA ASN A 56 -14.96 8.71 -9.49
C ASN A 56 -13.72 8.09 -8.86
N THR A 57 -13.90 7.09 -7.98
CA THR A 57 -12.79 6.47 -7.24
C THR A 57 -11.73 5.87 -8.15
N LEU A 58 -12.10 4.96 -9.07
CA LEU A 58 -11.13 4.31 -9.95
C LEU A 58 -10.42 5.31 -10.88
N PRO A 59 -11.11 6.29 -11.51
CA PRO A 59 -10.44 7.40 -12.21
C PRO A 59 -9.47 8.20 -11.32
N ALA A 60 -9.84 8.48 -10.06
CA ALA A 60 -8.98 9.20 -9.13
C ALA A 60 -7.74 8.37 -8.74
N MET A 61 -7.88 7.06 -8.55
CA MET A 61 -6.77 6.15 -8.29
C MET A 61 -5.75 6.09 -9.43
N LEU A 62 -6.17 6.29 -10.69
CA LEU A 62 -5.24 6.39 -11.81
C LEU A 62 -4.36 7.66 -11.75
N LYS A 63 -4.84 8.71 -11.08
CA LYS A 63 -4.14 10.00 -10.96
C LYS A 63 -3.32 10.09 -9.66
N LEU A 64 -3.94 9.74 -8.53
CA LEU A 64 -3.38 9.92 -7.20
C LEU A 64 -2.77 8.63 -6.64
N GLY A 65 -3.17 7.46 -7.14
CA GLY A 65 -2.83 6.18 -6.55
C GLY A 65 -3.79 5.77 -5.42
N PRO A 66 -3.37 4.87 -4.52
CA PRO A 66 -4.16 4.41 -3.37
C PRO A 66 -4.64 5.55 -2.47
N GLU A 67 -3.91 6.66 -2.45
CA GLU A 67 -4.20 7.88 -1.70
C GLU A 67 -5.53 8.54 -2.07
N ALA A 68 -6.10 8.20 -3.23
CA ALA A 68 -7.46 8.57 -3.58
C ALA A 68 -8.50 8.00 -2.59
N ILE A 69 -8.19 6.87 -1.95
CA ILE A 69 -9.08 6.15 -1.04
C ILE A 69 -8.57 6.21 0.38
N ALA A 70 -7.29 5.89 0.62
CA ALA A 70 -6.71 5.86 1.96
C ALA A 70 -5.38 6.59 1.99
N PHE A 71 -5.20 7.46 2.97
CA PHE A 71 -4.03 8.31 3.08
C PHE A 71 -3.58 8.43 4.54
N TYR A 72 -2.28 8.58 4.73
CA TYR A 72 -1.69 8.88 6.03
C TYR A 72 -1.71 10.39 6.27
N VAL A 73 -2.12 10.81 7.46
CA VAL A 73 -2.00 12.18 7.95
C VAL A 73 -0.82 12.21 8.91
N SER A 74 0.17 13.08 8.64
CA SER A 74 1.39 13.19 9.43
C SER A 74 1.18 13.87 10.79
N PHE A 75 1.83 13.33 11.83
CA PHE A 75 1.91 13.94 13.16
C PHE A 75 2.59 15.32 13.16
N ARG A 76 3.38 15.63 12.14
CA ARG A 76 4.02 16.95 11.97
C ARG A 76 3.01 18.04 11.59
N LEU A 77 2.04 17.68 10.77
CA LEU A 77 1.09 18.62 10.16
C LEU A 77 -0.22 18.70 10.95
N ALA A 78 -0.62 17.61 11.59
CA ALA A 78 -1.84 17.53 12.37
C ALA A 78 -1.67 16.62 13.60
N PRO A 79 -0.93 17.05 14.63
CA PRO A 79 -0.61 16.23 15.81
C PRO A 79 -1.85 15.72 16.57
N GLU A 80 -2.97 16.42 16.52
CA GLU A 80 -4.21 15.97 17.18
C GLU A 80 -5.04 15.00 16.33
N ARG A 81 -4.68 14.81 15.06
CA ARG A 81 -5.50 14.12 14.06
C ARG A 81 -4.69 13.20 13.15
N TRP A 82 -3.45 12.89 13.48
CA TRP A 82 -2.62 12.03 12.65
C TRP A 82 -3.08 10.58 12.68
N GLY A 83 -2.65 9.82 11.67
CA GLY A 83 -3.03 8.42 11.48
C GLY A 83 -3.50 8.16 10.06
N VAL A 84 -4.00 6.95 9.82
CA VAL A 84 -4.51 6.57 8.51
C VAL A 84 -5.99 6.91 8.42
N TYR A 85 -6.40 7.52 7.32
CA TYR A 85 -7.78 7.85 7.01
C TYR A 85 -8.24 7.08 5.78
N ILE A 86 -9.52 6.72 5.75
CA ILE A 86 -10.14 5.99 4.64
C ILE A 86 -11.42 6.72 4.22
N ARG A 87 -11.55 6.98 2.92
CA ARG A 87 -12.78 7.40 2.27
C ARG A 87 -13.67 6.19 2.04
N GLU A 88 -14.75 6.09 2.81
CA GLU A 88 -15.65 4.92 2.77
C GLU A 88 -16.26 4.67 1.40
N ALA A 89 -16.71 5.72 0.70
CA ALA A 89 -17.25 5.60 -0.65
C ALA A 89 -16.23 5.07 -1.66
N GLY A 90 -14.95 5.41 -1.47
CA GLY A 90 -13.84 4.90 -2.28
C GLY A 90 -13.48 3.46 -1.94
N LEU A 91 -13.51 3.12 -0.64
CA LEU A 91 -13.32 1.75 -0.17
C LEU A 91 -14.38 0.82 -0.76
N ARG A 92 -15.66 1.25 -0.75
CA ARG A 92 -16.77 0.53 -1.38
C ARG A 92 -16.55 0.34 -2.87
N ALA A 93 -16.13 1.39 -3.59
CA ALA A 93 -15.89 1.30 -5.02
C ALA A 93 -14.76 0.29 -5.37
N LEU A 94 -13.69 0.25 -4.58
CA LEU A 94 -12.59 -0.70 -4.78
C LEU A 94 -12.99 -2.13 -4.39
N GLN A 95 -13.77 -2.30 -3.32
CA GLN A 95 -14.35 -3.58 -2.93
C GLN A 95 -15.24 -4.17 -4.03
N GLU A 96 -16.11 -3.35 -4.64
CA GLU A 96 -16.95 -3.81 -5.76
C GLU A 96 -16.14 -4.18 -7.01
N GLU A 97 -14.99 -3.54 -7.24
CA GLU A 97 -14.09 -3.96 -8.32
C GLU A 97 -13.42 -5.30 -8.01
N TYR A 98 -13.09 -5.58 -6.75
CA TYR A 98 -12.54 -6.89 -6.34
C TYR A 98 -13.60 -7.96 -6.46
N HIS A 99 -14.82 -7.65 -6.05
CA HIS A 99 -15.98 -8.49 -6.26
C HIS A 99 -16.14 -8.88 -7.73
N ARG A 100 -16.10 -7.89 -8.64
CA ARG A 100 -16.18 -8.15 -10.08
C ARG A 100 -15.08 -9.10 -10.57
N ILE A 101 -13.84 -8.92 -10.11
CA ILE A 101 -12.70 -9.76 -10.50
C ILE A 101 -12.86 -11.18 -9.94
N LEU A 102 -13.15 -11.31 -8.64
CA LEU A 102 -13.32 -12.59 -7.97
C LEU A 102 -14.48 -13.38 -8.55
N TRP A 103 -15.67 -12.78 -8.67
CA TRP A 103 -16.85 -13.49 -9.17
C TRP A 103 -16.76 -13.89 -10.65
N ARG A 104 -16.05 -13.12 -11.47
CA ARG A 104 -15.78 -13.50 -12.86
C ARG A 104 -15.05 -14.85 -12.95
N ASP A 105 -14.04 -15.08 -12.11
CA ASP A 105 -13.20 -16.27 -12.18
C ASP A 105 -13.66 -17.40 -11.26
N LEU A 106 -14.19 -17.05 -10.08
CA LEU A 106 -14.51 -17.97 -9.00
C LEU A 106 -15.99 -18.24 -8.83
N GLY A 107 -16.87 -17.40 -9.37
CA GLY A 107 -18.32 -17.52 -9.18
C GLY A 107 -18.89 -18.85 -9.66
N LYS A 108 -18.29 -19.44 -10.71
CA LYS A 108 -18.65 -20.77 -11.24
C LYS A 108 -18.31 -21.95 -10.30
N TYR A 109 -17.56 -21.71 -9.24
CA TYR A 109 -17.22 -22.70 -8.20
C TYR A 109 -18.00 -22.45 -6.90
N ALA A 110 -18.87 -21.44 -6.86
CA ALA A 110 -19.74 -21.14 -5.74
C ALA A 110 -21.08 -21.90 -5.88
N ASP A 111 -21.06 -23.20 -5.56
CA ASP A 111 -22.25 -24.07 -5.67
C ASP A 111 -23.31 -23.80 -4.58
N ARG A 112 -23.00 -22.90 -3.63
CA ARG A 112 -23.87 -22.43 -2.55
C ARG A 112 -23.65 -20.93 -2.33
N ASP A 113 -24.57 -20.30 -1.61
CA ASP A 113 -24.41 -18.90 -1.22
C ASP A 113 -23.20 -18.73 -0.28
N VAL A 114 -22.24 -17.94 -0.74
CA VAL A 114 -21.03 -17.55 -0.01
C VAL A 114 -20.87 -16.03 0.06
N GLY A 115 -21.90 -15.25 -0.29
CA GLY A 115 -21.82 -13.79 -0.47
C GLY A 115 -21.20 -13.07 0.72
N GLU A 116 -21.67 -13.34 1.94
CA GLU A 116 -21.13 -12.74 3.17
C GLU A 116 -19.65 -13.07 3.40
N ALA A 117 -19.26 -14.33 3.17
CA ALA A 117 -17.88 -14.78 3.32
C ALA A 117 -16.96 -14.08 2.32
N VAL A 118 -17.44 -13.92 1.10
CA VAL A 118 -16.70 -13.28 0.00
C VAL A 118 -16.59 -11.78 0.22
N GLU A 119 -17.64 -11.11 0.71
CA GLU A 119 -17.60 -9.69 1.06
C GLU A 119 -16.54 -9.37 2.13
N ARG A 120 -16.38 -10.25 3.14
CA ARG A 120 -15.33 -10.13 4.16
C ARG A 120 -13.92 -10.29 3.59
N VAL A 121 -13.75 -11.27 2.70
CA VAL A 121 -12.49 -11.47 1.96
C VAL A 121 -12.15 -10.23 1.13
N GLU A 122 -13.11 -9.69 0.40
CA GLU A 122 -12.91 -8.49 -0.42
C GLU A 122 -12.52 -7.28 0.42
N HIS A 123 -13.24 -6.98 1.51
CA HIS A 123 -12.90 -5.88 2.41
C HIS A 123 -11.51 -6.04 3.01
N THR A 124 -11.17 -7.25 3.46
CA THR A 124 -9.84 -7.56 4.00
C THR A 124 -8.75 -7.30 2.97
N LEU A 125 -8.89 -7.82 1.74
CA LEU A 125 -7.92 -7.63 0.67
C LEU A 125 -7.75 -6.16 0.29
N VAL A 126 -8.85 -5.39 0.26
CA VAL A 126 -8.79 -3.96 -0.03
C VAL A 126 -8.11 -3.20 1.12
N LEU A 127 -8.45 -3.49 2.36
CA LEU A 127 -7.88 -2.79 3.52
C LEU A 127 -6.40 -3.10 3.68
N ASP A 128 -5.97 -4.36 3.56
CA ASP A 128 -4.55 -4.71 3.66
C ASP A 128 -3.71 -4.00 2.56
N TYR A 129 -4.26 -3.88 1.36
CA TYR A 129 -3.64 -3.10 0.29
C TYR A 129 -3.48 -1.63 0.65
N LEU A 130 -4.57 -0.99 1.07
CA LEU A 130 -4.61 0.43 1.40
C LEU A 130 -3.73 0.76 2.62
N LEU A 131 -3.79 -0.07 3.66
CA LEU A 131 -2.98 0.09 4.86
C LEU A 131 -1.51 -0.25 4.62
N GLY A 132 -1.21 -1.25 3.81
CA GLY A 132 0.16 -1.56 3.39
C GLY A 132 0.82 -0.38 2.70
N HIS A 133 0.09 0.31 1.82
CA HIS A 133 0.53 1.55 1.20
C HIS A 133 0.75 2.67 2.23
N ALA A 134 -0.28 2.99 3.02
CA ALA A 134 -0.23 4.08 4.00
C ALA A 134 0.85 3.88 5.08
N LYS A 135 1.14 2.62 5.44
CA LYS A 135 2.19 2.23 6.40
C LYS A 135 3.56 2.74 5.96
N VAL A 136 3.87 2.69 4.67
CA VAL A 136 5.19 3.10 4.15
C VAL A 136 5.42 4.59 4.43
N HIS A 137 4.42 5.44 4.18
CA HIS A 137 4.51 6.87 4.47
C HIS A 137 4.74 7.14 5.96
N PHE A 138 4.03 6.43 6.84
CA PHE A 138 4.26 6.53 8.29
C PHE A 138 5.68 6.09 8.69
N VAL A 139 6.18 4.98 8.14
CA VAL A 139 7.52 4.47 8.44
C VAL A 139 8.60 5.49 8.05
N VAL A 140 8.46 6.10 6.87
CA VAL A 140 9.41 7.12 6.39
C VAL A 140 9.33 8.40 7.21
N ASP A 141 8.12 8.89 7.49
CA ASP A 141 7.89 10.10 8.29
C ASP A 141 8.48 9.96 9.72
N ARG A 142 8.21 8.82 10.37
CA ARG A 142 8.76 8.46 11.69
C ARG A 142 10.28 8.33 11.65
N ALA A 143 10.83 7.67 10.63
CA ALA A 143 12.27 7.53 10.48
C ALA A 143 12.97 8.88 10.31
N ALA A 144 12.42 9.76 9.48
CA ALA A 144 12.94 11.10 9.31
C ALA A 144 12.89 11.88 10.62
N ALA A 145 11.81 11.76 11.39
CA ALA A 145 11.66 12.41 12.71
C ALA A 145 12.77 11.98 13.67
N ARG A 146 13.05 10.67 13.75
CA ARG A 146 14.15 10.14 14.57
C ARG A 146 15.50 10.72 14.18
N LEU A 147 15.78 10.77 12.87
CA LEU A 147 17.05 11.31 12.36
C LEU A 147 17.17 12.81 12.62
N GLU A 148 16.08 13.54 12.54
CA GLU A 148 16.03 14.98 12.85
C GLU A 148 16.21 15.24 14.34
N MET A 149 15.58 14.45 15.22
CA MET A 149 15.77 14.53 16.68
C MET A 149 17.21 14.23 17.08
N GLN A 150 17.85 13.25 16.45
CA GLN A 150 19.24 12.87 16.74
C GLN A 150 20.25 13.86 16.15
N GLY A 151 19.99 14.35 14.93
CA GLY A 151 20.93 15.17 14.18
C GLY A 151 20.72 16.67 14.29
N GLY A 152 19.58 17.13 14.82
CA GLY A 152 19.22 18.55 14.93
C GLY A 152 19.08 19.27 13.59
N ALA A 153 18.79 18.55 12.49
CA ALA A 153 18.74 19.10 11.15
C ALA A 153 17.60 18.47 10.33
N PRO A 154 16.89 19.26 9.48
CA PRO A 154 15.75 18.77 8.70
C PRO A 154 16.16 17.69 7.71
N ARG A 155 15.34 16.64 7.60
CA ARG A 155 15.56 15.48 6.73
C ARG A 155 14.39 15.24 5.79
N TYR A 156 13.16 15.27 6.31
CA TYR A 156 12.00 14.88 5.52
C TYR A 156 11.67 15.89 4.43
N ALA A 157 11.50 17.16 4.79
CA ALA A 157 11.19 18.23 3.84
C ALA A 157 12.23 18.36 2.70
N PRO A 158 13.57 18.37 2.97
CA PRO A 158 14.58 18.36 1.92
C PRO A 158 14.48 17.16 0.97
N TYR A 159 14.20 15.96 1.50
CA TYR A 159 13.98 14.77 0.68
C TYR A 159 12.77 14.93 -0.25
N GLN A 160 11.64 15.42 0.29
CA GLN A 160 10.40 15.58 -0.46
C GLN A 160 10.46 16.67 -1.53
N ALA A 161 11.32 17.68 -1.35
CA ALA A 161 11.54 18.72 -2.37
C ALA A 161 11.99 18.12 -3.72
N ALA A 162 12.70 16.99 -3.70
CA ALA A 162 13.18 16.31 -4.89
C ALA A 162 12.09 15.53 -5.67
N TRP A 163 10.92 15.26 -5.09
CA TRP A 163 9.89 14.36 -5.67
C TRP A 163 9.35 14.78 -7.04
N TYR A 164 9.38 16.07 -7.35
CA TYR A 164 8.84 16.64 -8.60
C TYR A 164 9.94 17.02 -9.59
N ALA A 165 11.20 16.74 -9.25
CA ALA A 165 12.27 16.83 -10.22
C ALA A 165 11.97 15.84 -11.35
N ALA A 166 12.11 16.29 -12.60
CA ALA A 166 11.93 15.39 -13.73
C ALA A 166 12.93 14.23 -13.62
N PRO A 167 12.48 12.96 -13.66
CA PRO A 167 13.40 11.84 -13.59
C PRO A 167 14.33 11.83 -14.81
N PRO A 168 15.58 11.38 -14.68
CA PRO A 168 16.36 11.01 -15.84
C PRO A 168 15.60 9.92 -16.62
N LYS A 169 15.44 10.11 -17.93
CA LYS A 169 14.82 9.13 -18.82
C LYS A 169 15.94 8.35 -19.53
N PRO A 170 15.87 7.01 -19.60
CA PRO A 170 14.86 6.10 -19.00
C PRO A 170 15.16 5.70 -17.54
N VAL A 171 14.11 5.39 -16.77
CA VAL A 171 14.23 4.72 -15.45
C VAL A 171 14.58 3.25 -15.68
N MET A 172 15.79 2.83 -15.31
CA MET A 172 16.32 1.50 -15.58
C MET A 172 16.32 0.61 -14.33
N ALA A 173 16.57 1.19 -13.17
CA ALA A 173 16.61 0.51 -11.89
C ALA A 173 15.73 1.22 -10.84
N PRO A 174 15.37 0.55 -9.72
CA PRO A 174 14.65 1.17 -8.62
C PRO A 174 15.23 2.51 -8.15
N GLU A 175 16.55 2.63 -8.12
CA GLU A 175 17.26 3.83 -7.67
C GLU A 175 17.08 5.01 -8.62
N ASP A 176 16.69 4.79 -9.88
CA ASP A 176 16.42 5.89 -10.83
C ASP A 176 15.03 6.52 -10.60
N ILE A 177 14.20 5.90 -9.76
CA ILE A 177 12.86 6.41 -9.45
C ILE A 177 12.99 7.61 -8.52
N VAL A 178 12.43 8.75 -8.94
CA VAL A 178 12.47 10.00 -8.15
C VAL A 178 11.62 9.89 -6.89
N ASN A 179 10.33 9.56 -7.03
CA ASN A 179 9.45 9.34 -5.88
C ASN A 179 9.49 7.88 -5.44
N LEU A 180 10.64 7.51 -4.87
CA LEU A 180 10.93 6.15 -4.42
C LEU A 180 10.07 5.70 -3.25
N GLU A 181 9.65 6.62 -2.37
CA GLU A 181 8.72 6.36 -1.27
C GLU A 181 7.39 5.82 -1.80
N GLU A 182 6.79 6.51 -2.78
CA GLU A 182 5.54 6.08 -3.41
C GLU A 182 5.67 4.77 -4.19
N ALA A 183 6.79 4.57 -4.89
CA ALA A 183 7.02 3.32 -5.58
C ALA A 183 7.15 2.14 -4.61
N LEU A 184 7.81 2.34 -3.46
CA LEU A 184 7.88 1.34 -2.39
C LEU A 184 6.52 1.15 -1.69
N ALA A 185 5.73 2.21 -1.50
CA ALA A 185 4.38 2.13 -0.96
C ALA A 185 3.46 1.31 -1.88
N ASN A 186 3.50 1.56 -3.19
CA ASN A 186 2.77 0.78 -4.19
C ASN A 186 3.26 -0.68 -4.24
N LEU A 187 4.56 -0.91 -4.13
CA LEU A 187 5.12 -2.27 -4.08
C LEU A 187 4.65 -3.00 -2.82
N GLU A 188 4.69 -2.37 -1.65
CA GLU A 188 4.28 -2.99 -0.40
C GLU A 188 2.79 -3.35 -0.41
N ALA A 189 1.96 -2.46 -0.95
CA ALA A 189 0.55 -2.73 -1.20
C ALA A 189 0.36 -3.92 -2.16
N PHE A 190 1.13 -3.98 -3.25
CA PHE A 190 1.08 -5.09 -4.21
C PHE A 190 1.55 -6.43 -3.62
N ARG A 191 2.55 -6.40 -2.74
CA ARG A 191 3.10 -7.60 -2.09
C ARG A 191 2.06 -8.31 -1.22
N GLN A 192 1.06 -7.60 -0.70
CA GLN A 192 -0.06 -8.23 0.00
C GLN A 192 -0.76 -9.26 -0.90
N TYR A 193 -1.00 -8.99 -2.18
CA TYR A 193 -1.61 -9.97 -3.09
C TYR A 193 -0.74 -11.18 -3.42
N LEU A 194 0.56 -11.11 -3.14
CA LEU A 194 1.49 -12.20 -3.35
C LEU A 194 1.72 -13.01 -2.06
N ASN A 195 1.12 -12.61 -0.94
CA ASN A 195 1.31 -13.30 0.32
C ASN A 195 0.57 -14.66 0.30
N PRO A 196 1.28 -15.80 0.38
CA PRO A 196 0.67 -17.12 0.35
C PRO A 196 -0.35 -17.34 1.46
N ALA A 197 -0.22 -16.64 2.59
CA ALA A 197 -1.12 -16.75 3.73
C ALA A 197 -2.56 -16.31 3.40
N TYR A 198 -2.77 -15.45 2.39
CA TYR A 198 -4.13 -15.15 1.91
C TYR A 198 -4.79 -16.36 1.28
N GLY A 199 -4.03 -17.17 0.53
CA GLY A 199 -4.57 -18.39 -0.06
C GLY A 199 -5.19 -19.29 0.99
N ASP A 200 -4.50 -19.52 2.10
CA ASP A 200 -5.00 -20.34 3.21
C ASP A 200 -6.13 -19.66 3.98
N SER A 201 -5.99 -18.36 4.28
CA SER A 201 -6.98 -17.61 5.07
C SER A 201 -8.30 -17.44 4.33
N VAL A 202 -8.27 -17.05 3.06
CA VAL A 202 -9.46 -16.93 2.19
C VAL A 202 -10.12 -18.30 2.02
N SER A 203 -9.32 -19.36 1.90
CA SER A 203 -9.87 -20.70 1.70
C SER A 203 -10.55 -21.25 2.93
N ARG A 204 -10.04 -20.97 4.14
CA ARG A 204 -10.71 -21.31 5.40
C ARG A 204 -12.07 -20.63 5.54
N VAL A 205 -12.24 -19.43 4.99
CA VAL A 205 -13.53 -18.69 5.04
C VAL A 205 -14.59 -19.35 4.16
N VAL A 206 -14.19 -19.95 3.03
CA VAL A 206 -15.09 -20.69 2.14
C VAL A 206 -15.14 -22.19 2.42
N GLU A 207 -14.26 -22.69 3.29
CA GLU A 207 -14.20 -24.08 3.73
C GLU A 207 -15.47 -24.47 4.49
N GLY A 208 -16.02 -25.65 4.20
CA GLY A 208 -17.33 -26.09 4.71
C GLY A 208 -18.54 -25.45 4.02
N ARG A 209 -18.36 -24.36 3.27
CA ARG A 209 -19.39 -23.75 2.42
C ARG A 209 -19.34 -24.28 0.99
N LEU A 210 -18.17 -24.65 0.50
CA LEU A 210 -17.93 -25.22 -0.84
C LEU A 210 -17.45 -26.68 -0.75
N GLU A 211 -17.59 -27.43 -1.84
CA GLU A 211 -16.94 -28.74 -2.00
C GLU A 211 -15.41 -28.59 -2.01
N GLU A 212 -14.67 -29.60 -1.54
CA GLU A 212 -13.21 -29.56 -1.43
C GLU A 212 -12.51 -29.18 -2.74
N ARG A 213 -12.97 -29.73 -3.87
CA ARG A 213 -12.43 -29.39 -5.21
C ARG A 213 -12.58 -27.91 -5.53
N ASN A 214 -13.68 -27.28 -5.13
CA ASN A 214 -13.95 -25.86 -5.38
C ASN A 214 -13.12 -24.97 -4.44
N VAL A 215 -12.94 -25.38 -3.18
CA VAL A 215 -12.01 -24.71 -2.25
C VAL A 215 -10.59 -24.71 -2.84
N ASN A 216 -10.16 -25.80 -3.46
CA ASN A 216 -8.85 -25.88 -4.10
C ASN A 216 -8.70 -24.93 -5.31
N GLU A 217 -9.76 -24.67 -6.08
CA GLU A 217 -9.76 -23.67 -7.15
C GLU A 217 -9.62 -22.24 -6.58
N TRP A 218 -10.30 -21.94 -5.47
CA TRP A 218 -10.13 -20.68 -4.75
C TRP A 218 -8.69 -20.53 -4.24
N LYS A 219 -8.12 -21.56 -3.59
CA LYS A 219 -6.68 -21.58 -3.19
C LYS A 219 -5.76 -21.27 -4.37
N ALA A 220 -5.97 -21.96 -5.49
CA ALA A 220 -5.12 -21.84 -6.68
C ALA A 220 -5.20 -20.46 -7.33
N PHE A 221 -6.33 -19.75 -7.22
CA PHE A 221 -6.48 -18.40 -7.74
C PHE A 221 -5.57 -17.39 -7.03
N PHE A 222 -5.48 -17.47 -5.71
CA PHE A 222 -4.61 -16.60 -4.91
C PHE A 222 -3.15 -17.07 -4.96
N VAL A 223 -2.86 -18.34 -4.65
CA VAL A 223 -1.48 -18.89 -4.63
C VAL A 223 -0.84 -18.89 -6.02
N GLY A 224 -1.63 -19.13 -7.07
CA GLY A 224 -1.15 -19.14 -8.45
C GLY A 224 -0.84 -17.75 -9.02
N GLY A 225 -1.05 -16.68 -8.22
CA GLY A 225 -0.79 -15.29 -8.58
C GLY A 225 -1.77 -14.71 -9.60
N ARG A 226 -2.92 -15.37 -9.87
CA ARG A 226 -3.91 -14.86 -10.85
C ARG A 226 -4.53 -13.56 -10.35
N PHE A 227 -4.90 -13.50 -9.08
CA PHE A 227 -5.42 -12.29 -8.47
C PHE A 227 -4.42 -11.13 -8.58
N ALA A 228 -3.16 -11.36 -8.18
CA ALA A 228 -2.10 -10.35 -8.28
C ALA A 228 -1.88 -9.86 -9.72
N VAL A 229 -2.04 -10.72 -10.73
CA VAL A 229 -1.92 -10.32 -12.15
C VAL A 229 -3.07 -9.42 -12.57
N GLU A 230 -4.30 -9.73 -12.17
CA GLU A 230 -5.46 -8.85 -12.43
C GLU A 230 -5.25 -7.48 -11.77
N MET A 231 -4.77 -7.47 -10.52
CA MET A 231 -4.46 -6.24 -9.81
C MET A 231 -3.32 -5.46 -10.49
N ALA A 232 -2.25 -6.13 -10.91
CA ALA A 232 -1.18 -5.50 -11.69
C ALA A 232 -1.70 -4.88 -13.00
N ASN A 233 -2.65 -5.53 -13.68
CA ASN A 233 -3.27 -4.99 -14.90
C ASN A 233 -4.13 -3.76 -14.61
N VAL A 234 -4.86 -3.73 -13.50
CA VAL A 234 -5.60 -2.55 -13.05
C VAL A 234 -4.64 -1.37 -12.79
N PHE A 235 -3.50 -1.64 -12.11
CA PHE A 235 -2.56 -0.59 -11.69
C PHE A 235 -1.53 -0.18 -12.74
N SER A 236 -1.15 -1.05 -13.67
CA SER A 236 -0.23 -0.74 -14.79
C SER A 236 -0.75 0.33 -15.75
N ARG A 237 -2.01 0.74 -15.59
CA ARG A 237 -2.62 1.89 -16.27
C ARG A 237 -2.20 3.24 -15.66
N GLN A 238 -1.51 3.23 -14.52
CA GLN A 238 -0.91 4.44 -13.96
C GLN A 238 0.22 4.96 -14.87
N PRO A 239 0.40 6.29 -15.00
CA PRO A 239 1.42 6.85 -15.86
C PRO A 239 2.83 6.34 -15.50
N PRO A 240 3.63 5.88 -16.48
CA PRO A 240 4.97 5.38 -16.22
C PRO A 240 5.90 6.49 -15.73
N GLY A 241 6.82 6.13 -14.81
CA GLY A 241 7.93 6.96 -14.40
C GLY A 241 8.00 7.20 -12.89
N TRP A 242 7.21 8.14 -12.38
CA TRP A 242 7.52 8.80 -11.10
C TRP A 242 7.32 7.90 -9.88
N LYS A 243 6.37 6.96 -9.97
CA LYS A 243 5.97 6.02 -8.91
C LYS A 243 6.02 4.55 -9.39
N ASP A 244 6.85 4.27 -10.41
CA ASP A 244 6.82 3.01 -11.18
C ASP A 244 7.37 1.82 -10.38
N PHE A 245 6.52 1.20 -9.57
CA PHE A 245 6.86 0.03 -8.77
C PHE A 245 7.16 -1.22 -9.62
N SER A 246 6.87 -1.21 -10.93
CA SER A 246 7.15 -2.37 -11.81
C SER A 246 8.65 -2.67 -11.91
N LYS A 247 9.51 -1.68 -11.62
CA LYS A 247 10.98 -1.84 -11.55
C LYS A 247 11.45 -2.75 -10.43
N PHE A 248 10.58 -3.10 -9.51
CA PHE A 248 10.84 -4.06 -8.44
C PHE A 248 10.31 -5.46 -8.75
N LEU A 249 9.62 -5.64 -9.87
CA LEU A 249 8.95 -6.88 -10.21
C LEU A 249 9.75 -7.69 -11.23
N ASN A 250 9.78 -9.00 -11.02
CA ASN A 250 10.09 -9.98 -12.05
C ASN A 250 8.79 -10.31 -12.80
N ARG A 251 8.82 -10.21 -14.13
CA ARG A 251 7.73 -10.67 -15.00
C ARG A 251 8.10 -11.98 -15.66
N ARG A 252 7.41 -13.06 -15.31
CA ARG A 252 7.53 -14.35 -15.99
C ARG A 252 6.40 -14.51 -17.00
N THR A 253 6.74 -14.93 -18.21
CA THR A 253 5.77 -15.28 -19.26
C THR A 253 5.93 -16.76 -19.55
N SER A 254 4.87 -17.55 -19.37
CA SER A 254 4.84 -18.98 -19.71
C SER A 254 3.73 -19.24 -20.72
N VAL A 255 4.00 -20.09 -21.70
CA VAL A 255 2.98 -20.58 -22.63
C VAL A 255 2.43 -21.88 -22.07
N GLY A 256 1.13 -21.93 -21.77
CA GLY A 256 0.47 -23.14 -21.30
C GLY A 256 0.30 -24.17 -22.42
N SER A 257 -0.02 -25.42 -22.05
CA SER A 257 -0.27 -26.53 -22.99
C SER A 257 -1.42 -26.28 -23.97
N THR A 258 -2.25 -25.26 -23.73
CA THR A 258 -3.40 -24.84 -24.56
C THR A 258 -3.18 -23.51 -25.28
N ASN A 259 -1.93 -23.08 -25.52
CA ASN A 259 -1.55 -21.83 -26.20
C ASN A 259 -1.97 -20.52 -25.49
N TYR A 260 -2.38 -20.57 -24.22
CA TYR A 260 -2.60 -19.36 -23.43
C TYR A 260 -1.28 -18.83 -22.87
N VAL A 261 -1.00 -17.55 -23.11
CA VAL A 261 0.11 -16.83 -22.48
C VAL A 261 -0.29 -16.50 -21.04
N ARG A 262 0.40 -17.10 -20.07
CA ARG A 262 0.25 -16.78 -18.65
C ARG A 262 1.38 -15.84 -18.24
N ILE A 263 0.99 -14.66 -17.76
CA ILE A 263 1.89 -13.69 -17.13
C ILE A 263 1.83 -13.92 -15.62
N GLN A 264 2.98 -13.90 -14.95
CA GLN A 264 3.08 -13.91 -13.51
C GLN A 264 4.04 -12.82 -13.05
N TYR A 265 3.62 -12.06 -12.04
CA TYR A 265 4.48 -11.10 -11.35
C TYR A 265 4.94 -11.69 -10.03
N SER A 266 6.22 -11.55 -9.74
CA SER A 266 6.77 -11.70 -8.39
C SER A 266 7.63 -10.49 -8.07
N TYR A 267 7.77 -10.12 -6.80
CA TYR A 267 8.74 -9.08 -6.44
C TYR A 267 10.15 -9.68 -6.42
N ASN A 268 11.15 -8.84 -6.68
CA ASN A 268 12.56 -9.20 -6.58
C ASN A 268 13.10 -8.71 -5.21
N PRO A 269 13.47 -9.63 -4.29
CA PRO A 269 13.97 -9.25 -2.97
C PRO A 269 15.23 -8.37 -3.00
N GLU A 270 16.12 -8.58 -3.98
CA GLU A 270 17.35 -7.79 -4.11
C GLU A 270 17.05 -6.37 -4.57
N LEU A 271 16.13 -6.20 -5.54
CA LEU A 271 15.70 -4.88 -6.01
C LEU A 271 14.92 -4.13 -4.92
N LEU A 272 14.11 -4.85 -4.14
CA LEU A 272 13.44 -4.31 -2.95
C LEU A 272 14.46 -3.78 -1.94
N GLU A 273 15.43 -4.60 -1.54
CA GLU A 273 16.47 -4.21 -0.59
C GLU A 273 17.24 -2.97 -1.08
N ARG A 274 17.61 -2.97 -2.37
CA ARG A 274 18.31 -1.86 -3.00
C ARG A 274 17.49 -0.57 -2.94
N GLY A 275 16.22 -0.61 -3.32
CA GLY A 275 15.34 0.55 -3.24
C GLY A 275 15.09 1.03 -1.80
N GLN A 276 14.92 0.12 -0.85
CA GLN A 276 14.76 0.46 0.56
C GLN A 276 16.01 1.15 1.13
N ARG A 277 17.21 0.64 0.83
CA ARG A 277 18.48 1.25 1.23
C ARG A 277 18.70 2.60 0.58
N GLU A 278 18.37 2.72 -0.71
CA GLU A 278 18.46 3.97 -1.44
C GLU A 278 17.51 5.04 -0.88
N LEU A 279 16.27 4.67 -0.56
CA LEU A 279 15.33 5.57 0.12
C LEU A 279 15.90 6.00 1.49
N SER A 280 16.42 5.05 2.26
CA SER A 280 17.00 5.32 3.57
C SER A 280 18.18 6.30 3.48
N ARG A 281 19.06 6.13 2.48
CA ARG A 281 20.16 7.06 2.17
C ARG A 281 19.64 8.48 1.88
N ARG A 282 18.63 8.59 1.01
CA ARG A 282 18.05 9.89 0.62
C ARG A 282 17.44 10.63 1.81
N VAL A 283 16.66 9.92 2.64
CA VAL A 283 16.06 10.47 3.86
C VAL A 283 17.14 10.88 4.85
N ALA A 284 18.20 10.08 5.01
CA ALA A 284 19.34 10.43 5.84
C ALA A 284 20.19 11.59 5.30
N GLY A 285 19.93 12.07 4.06
CA GLY A 285 20.73 13.09 3.40
C GLY A 285 22.20 12.69 3.21
N GLN A 286 22.45 11.40 2.99
CA GLN A 286 23.79 10.86 2.78
C GLN A 286 24.12 10.82 1.28
N ASP A 287 25.37 11.10 0.90
CA ASP A 287 25.79 11.05 -0.50
C ASP A 287 25.88 9.61 -1.04
N THR A 288 26.26 8.65 -0.18
CA THR A 288 26.48 7.24 -0.56
C THR A 288 25.88 6.28 0.46
N ILE A 289 25.57 5.06 0.01
CA ILE A 289 25.16 3.97 0.91
C ILE A 289 26.42 3.41 1.57
N THR A 290 26.42 3.31 2.89
CA THR A 290 27.48 2.69 3.69
C THR A 290 26.91 1.53 4.50
N GLU A 291 27.76 0.72 5.14
CA GLU A 291 27.30 -0.31 6.08
C GLU A 291 26.55 0.30 7.28
N ALA A 292 26.86 1.55 7.63
CA ALA A 292 26.21 2.29 8.69
C ALA A 292 24.88 2.95 8.25
N THR A 293 24.54 2.93 6.96
CA THR A 293 23.25 3.46 6.49
C THR A 293 22.12 2.55 7.00
N PRO A 294 21.26 3.03 7.91
CA PRO A 294 20.17 2.21 8.44
C PRO A 294 19.20 1.86 7.32
N ASN A 295 18.67 0.63 7.31
CA ASN A 295 17.52 0.30 6.46
C ASN A 295 16.25 0.55 7.30
N LEU A 296 15.55 1.63 6.99
CA LEU A 296 14.36 2.10 7.74
C LEU A 296 13.23 1.05 7.82
N PHE A 297 13.24 0.07 6.90
CA PHE A 297 12.25 -0.99 6.80
C PHE A 297 12.65 -2.28 7.53
N LYS A 298 13.85 -2.33 8.11
CA LYS A 298 14.36 -3.48 8.89
C LYS A 298 14.41 -3.24 10.40
N GLU A 299 14.20 -2.01 10.84
CA GLU A 299 13.94 -1.76 12.26
C GLU A 299 12.67 -2.52 12.68
N PRO A 300 12.56 -2.96 13.95
CA PRO A 300 11.29 -3.44 14.46
C PRO A 300 10.28 -2.30 14.33
N THR A 301 9.45 -2.35 13.29
CA THR A 301 8.35 -1.41 13.16
C THR A 301 7.42 -1.64 14.35
N THR A 302 6.85 -0.58 14.91
CA THR A 302 5.53 -0.74 15.54
C THR A 302 4.65 -1.37 14.47
N ASP A 303 4.36 -2.66 14.62
CA ASP A 303 3.54 -3.39 13.67
C ASP A 303 2.17 -2.70 13.65
N LEU A 304 1.81 -2.13 12.50
CA LEU A 304 0.38 -2.09 12.19
C LEU A 304 -0.02 -3.57 12.10
N PRO A 305 -0.96 -4.05 12.92
CA PRO A 305 -1.43 -5.42 12.81
C PRO A 305 -1.89 -5.66 11.37
N ASN A 306 -1.41 -6.75 10.78
CA ASN A 306 -2.00 -7.26 9.54
C ASN A 306 -3.49 -7.53 9.83
N LEU A 307 -4.40 -7.08 8.97
CA LEU A 307 -5.82 -7.27 9.15
C LEU A 307 -6.20 -8.67 8.68
N TYR A 308 -5.86 -9.69 9.45
CA TYR A 308 -6.30 -11.03 9.09
C TYR A 308 -7.79 -11.19 9.39
N LEU A 309 -8.60 -11.15 8.32
CA LEU A 309 -10.02 -11.48 8.29
C LEU A 309 -10.88 -10.60 9.22
N LEU A 310 -11.22 -9.41 8.69
CA LEU A 310 -12.38 -8.63 9.15
C LEU A 310 -13.70 -9.32 8.81
#